data_AF-A0A365YP03-F1
#
_entry.id   AF-A0A365YP03-F1
#
_cell.length_a   1.000
_cell.length_b   1.000
_cell.length_c   1.000
_cell.angle_alpha   90.00
_cell.angle_beta   90.00
_cell.angle_gamma   90.00
#
_symmetry.space_group_name_H-M   'P 1'
#
loop_
_entity.id
_entity.type
_entity.pdbx_description
1 polymer ?
#
loop_
_entity_poly.entity_id
_entity_poly.type
_entity_poly.pdbx_seq_one_letter_code
_entity_poly.pdbx_strand_id
1 'polypeptide(L)'
;LADEGHSTFIEVSTHPVLIHSIQDATPDATVTGTLRRDEGGYRRFLASLAALHVHGGSLDWRVPHTPARADLPTYPFEHQRYWLEPMGSAVGDVSSAGLAVADHPLVGAVVSVAGDDVTVLTSRVSLRSHPWLADHAVFGTVLLPGAALVELAIRAGDEVGAGTLDELVIHAPLTLPEAEAVLLQVTVRAPDETGRRPVTVHSRAADADSQAAWTLHASGHLAADPAEAADPVEAEGSAFAQWPPAGATAVDLDRFYSRQFEAGYEYG
;
A
#
# COMPACT_ATOMS: atom_id res chain seq x y z
N LEU A 1 -34.78 5.69 -49.13
CA LEU A 1 -34.88 5.27 -47.71
C LEU A 1 -33.53 4.82 -47.15
N ALA A 2 -32.95 3.71 -47.62
CA ALA A 2 -31.60 3.31 -47.17
C ALA A 2 -30.54 4.38 -47.50
N ASP A 3 -30.56 4.87 -48.75
CA ASP A 3 -29.72 5.99 -49.21
C ASP A 3 -30.02 7.33 -48.51
N GLU A 4 -31.15 7.42 -47.80
CA GLU A 4 -31.54 8.57 -46.99
C GLU A 4 -31.12 8.41 -45.51
N GLY A 5 -30.39 7.34 -45.18
CA GLY A 5 -29.84 7.08 -43.85
C GLY A 5 -30.73 6.23 -42.94
N HIS A 6 -31.82 5.65 -43.44
CA HIS A 6 -32.65 4.74 -42.65
C HIS A 6 -32.01 3.33 -42.57
N SER A 7 -31.73 2.88 -41.35
CA SER A 7 -31.05 1.61 -41.06
C SER A 7 -31.93 0.55 -40.39
N THR A 8 -33.23 0.83 -40.23
CA THR A 8 -34.19 -0.08 -39.59
C THR A 8 -35.50 -0.13 -40.38
N PHE A 9 -35.93 -1.33 -40.75
CA PHE A 9 -37.14 -1.59 -41.52
C PHE A 9 -38.03 -2.59 -40.80
N ILE A 10 -39.30 -2.23 -40.61
CA ILE A 10 -40.30 -3.06 -39.93
C ILE A 10 -41.42 -3.38 -40.93
N GLU A 11 -41.58 -4.65 -41.28
CA GLU A 11 -42.69 -5.10 -42.08
C GLU A 11 -43.92 -5.35 -41.20
N VAL A 12 -44.92 -4.49 -41.31
CA VAL A 12 -46.18 -4.60 -40.58
C VAL A 12 -47.16 -5.45 -41.38
N SER A 13 -47.19 -6.75 -41.09
CA SER A 13 -48.04 -7.71 -41.79
C SER A 13 -48.41 -8.91 -40.90
N THR A 14 -49.38 -9.70 -41.34
CA THR A 14 -49.77 -10.97 -40.70
C THR A 14 -48.76 -12.09 -40.98
N HIS A 15 -47.89 -11.90 -41.96
CA HIS A 15 -46.75 -12.75 -42.28
C HIS A 15 -45.79 -11.98 -43.22
N PRO A 16 -44.48 -11.95 -42.93
CA PRO A 16 -43.54 -11.19 -43.74
C PRO A 16 -43.37 -11.81 -45.13
N VAL A 17 -43.43 -10.96 -46.14
CA VAL A 17 -43.15 -11.32 -47.54
C VAL A 17 -42.06 -10.46 -48.17
N LEU A 18 -41.69 -9.35 -47.53
CA LEU A 18 -40.72 -8.38 -48.04
C LEU A 18 -39.37 -8.43 -47.31
N ILE A 19 -39.29 -9.05 -46.13
CA ILE A 19 -38.05 -9.11 -45.31
C ILE A 19 -36.83 -9.50 -46.14
N HIS A 20 -36.89 -10.59 -46.91
CA HIS A 20 -35.73 -11.07 -47.68
C HIS A 20 -35.29 -10.06 -48.75
N SER A 21 -36.24 -9.50 -49.50
CA SER A 21 -35.93 -8.51 -50.54
C SER A 21 -35.36 -7.22 -49.95
N ILE A 22 -35.81 -6.83 -48.76
CA ILE A 22 -35.26 -5.68 -48.03
C ILE A 22 -33.85 -6.02 -47.55
N GLN A 23 -33.63 -7.19 -46.93
CA GLN A 23 -32.30 -7.62 -46.48
C GLN A 23 -31.27 -7.69 -47.62
N ASP A 24 -31.66 -8.21 -48.79
CA ASP A 24 -30.79 -8.25 -49.98
C ASP A 24 -30.42 -6.84 -50.46
N ALA A 25 -31.38 -5.92 -50.42
CA ALA A 25 -31.17 -4.53 -50.84
C ALA A 25 -30.43 -3.69 -49.77
N THR A 26 -30.49 -4.10 -48.50
CA THR A 26 -29.91 -3.37 -47.37
C THR A 26 -29.21 -4.32 -46.39
N PRO A 27 -28.01 -4.85 -46.72
CA PRO A 27 -27.34 -5.88 -45.92
C PRO A 27 -26.99 -5.46 -44.49
N ASP A 28 -26.71 -4.17 -44.28
CA ASP A 28 -26.31 -3.62 -42.98
C ASP A 28 -27.50 -3.08 -42.16
N ALA A 29 -28.72 -3.15 -42.69
CA ALA A 29 -29.90 -2.65 -42.01
C ALA A 29 -30.57 -3.73 -41.15
N THR A 30 -31.15 -3.31 -40.03
CA THR A 30 -32.00 -4.18 -39.21
C THR A 30 -33.36 -4.34 -39.88
N VAL A 31 -33.72 -5.56 -40.25
CA VAL A 31 -35.01 -5.86 -40.89
C VAL A 31 -35.78 -6.86 -40.04
N THR A 32 -37.00 -6.51 -39.63
CA THR A 32 -37.87 -7.37 -38.82
C THR A 32 -39.33 -7.30 -39.30
N GLY A 33 -40.12 -8.32 -39.00
CA GLY A 33 -41.56 -8.33 -39.28
C GLY A 33 -42.38 -8.37 -38.00
N THR A 34 -43.65 -7.97 -38.03
CA THR A 34 -44.49 -7.90 -36.82
C THR A 34 -45.08 -9.25 -36.40
N LEU A 35 -45.55 -10.07 -37.34
CA LEU A 35 -46.18 -11.37 -37.09
C LEU A 35 -45.68 -12.40 -38.10
N ARG A 36 -45.91 -13.68 -37.85
CA ARG A 36 -45.57 -14.77 -38.78
C ARG A 36 -46.78 -15.69 -38.94
N ARG A 37 -46.92 -16.28 -40.13
CA ARG A 37 -47.92 -17.30 -40.42
C ARG A 37 -47.86 -18.40 -39.35
N ASP A 38 -49.02 -18.82 -38.86
CA ASP A 38 -49.20 -19.83 -37.83
C ASP A 38 -48.58 -19.50 -36.45
N GLU A 39 -48.00 -18.31 -36.30
CA GLU A 39 -47.46 -17.76 -35.05
C GLU A 39 -48.13 -16.40 -34.76
N GLY A 40 -49.45 -16.33 -34.91
CA GLY A 40 -50.21 -15.13 -34.56
C GLY A 40 -50.19 -14.84 -33.05
N GLY A 41 -50.34 -13.56 -32.68
CA GLY A 41 -50.60 -13.16 -31.30
C GLY A 41 -49.43 -12.49 -30.57
N TYR A 42 -49.68 -12.17 -29.30
CA TYR A 42 -48.87 -11.23 -28.52
C TYR A 42 -47.42 -11.71 -28.31
N ARG A 43 -47.19 -13.01 -28.14
CA ARG A 43 -45.85 -13.58 -27.93
C ARG A 43 -44.94 -13.36 -29.15
N ARG A 44 -45.45 -13.56 -30.37
CA ARG A 44 -44.69 -13.32 -31.61
C ARG A 44 -44.39 -11.85 -31.80
N PHE A 45 -45.36 -10.99 -31.52
CA PHE A 45 -45.18 -9.55 -31.57
C PHE A 45 -44.12 -9.06 -30.58
N LEU A 46 -44.16 -9.53 -29.32
CA LEU A 46 -43.13 -9.24 -28.31
C LEU A 46 -41.75 -9.76 -28.71
N ALA A 47 -41.66 -10.95 -29.33
CA ALA A 47 -40.39 -11.46 -29.84
C ALA A 47 -39.83 -10.59 -30.96
N SER A 48 -40.67 -10.08 -31.86
CA SER A 48 -40.26 -9.14 -32.91
C SER A 48 -39.81 -7.78 -32.34
N LEU A 49 -40.47 -7.30 -31.27
CA LEU A 49 -40.01 -6.12 -30.53
C LEU A 49 -38.67 -6.36 -29.83
N ALA A 50 -38.49 -7.51 -29.17
CA ALA A 50 -37.23 -7.87 -28.55
C ALA A 50 -36.09 -7.95 -29.57
N ALA A 51 -36.34 -8.50 -30.76
CA ALA A 51 -35.36 -8.50 -31.85
C ALA A 51 -34.96 -7.08 -32.26
N LEU A 52 -35.93 -6.16 -32.39
CA LEU A 52 -35.65 -4.75 -32.68
C LEU A 52 -34.81 -4.10 -31.57
N HIS A 53 -35.11 -4.38 -30.30
CA HIS A 53 -34.36 -3.85 -29.16
C HIS A 53 -32.90 -4.30 -29.13
N VAL A 54 -32.65 -5.60 -29.34
CA VAL A 54 -31.30 -6.19 -29.34
C VAL A 54 -30.43 -5.61 -30.46
N HIS A 55 -31.03 -5.19 -31.57
CA HIS A 55 -30.33 -4.54 -32.68
C HIS A 55 -30.21 -3.02 -32.51
N GLY A 56 -30.42 -2.49 -31.29
CA GLY A 56 -30.21 -1.07 -30.98
C GLY A 56 -31.43 -0.17 -31.21
N GLY A 57 -32.59 -0.74 -31.54
CA GLY A 57 -33.83 0.01 -31.65
C GLY A 57 -34.27 0.58 -30.30
N SER A 58 -34.56 1.89 -30.28
CA SER A 58 -35.16 2.55 -29.12
C SER A 58 -36.64 2.18 -29.05
N LEU A 59 -37.05 1.53 -27.96
CA LEU A 59 -38.44 1.16 -27.71
C LEU A 59 -38.96 1.89 -26.49
N ASP A 60 -40.12 2.51 -26.64
CA ASP A 60 -40.90 3.02 -25.52
C ASP A 60 -41.76 1.88 -24.96
N TRP A 61 -41.28 1.24 -23.90
CA TRP A 61 -41.95 0.12 -23.24
C TRP A 61 -43.16 0.58 -22.41
N ARG A 62 -44.20 1.09 -23.08
CA ARG A 62 -45.50 1.39 -22.45
C ARG A 62 -46.33 0.12 -22.34
N VAL A 63 -46.03 -0.69 -21.33
CA VAL A 63 -46.86 -1.87 -21.03
C VAL A 63 -48.13 -1.44 -20.29
N PRO A 64 -49.33 -1.92 -20.69
CA PRO A 64 -50.61 -1.49 -20.09
C PRO A 64 -50.85 -2.03 -18.66
N HIS A 65 -49.89 -2.73 -18.06
CA HIS A 65 -49.98 -3.27 -16.71
C HIS A 65 -48.89 -2.67 -15.84
N THR A 66 -49.22 -2.32 -14.60
CA THR A 66 -48.26 -1.89 -13.57
C THR A 66 -47.29 -3.04 -13.29
N PRO A 67 -46.00 -2.95 -13.68
CA PRO A 67 -45.07 -4.05 -13.47
C PRO A 67 -44.75 -4.16 -11.97
N ALA A 68 -44.95 -5.35 -11.39
CA ALA A 68 -44.31 -5.67 -10.12
C ALA A 68 -42.79 -5.68 -10.35
N ARG A 69 -42.03 -4.92 -9.54
CA ARG A 69 -40.57 -4.95 -9.60
C ARG A 69 -40.10 -6.33 -9.14
N ALA A 70 -39.32 -7.01 -9.96
CA ALA A 70 -38.63 -8.24 -9.60
C ALA A 70 -37.15 -7.94 -9.42
N ASP A 71 -36.52 -8.53 -8.40
CA ASP A 71 -35.08 -8.49 -8.27
C ASP A 71 -34.46 -9.36 -9.36
N LEU A 72 -33.60 -8.75 -10.16
CA LEU A 72 -32.82 -9.44 -11.18
C LEU A 72 -31.37 -9.57 -10.71
N PRO A 73 -30.63 -10.61 -11.14
CA PRO A 73 -29.19 -10.67 -10.94
C PRO A 73 -28.53 -9.36 -11.40
N THR A 74 -27.57 -8.88 -10.62
CA THR A 74 -26.78 -7.72 -11.01
C THR A 74 -25.97 -8.00 -12.26
N TYR A 75 -25.51 -6.95 -12.95
CA TYR A 75 -24.67 -7.07 -14.13
C TYR A 75 -23.48 -8.02 -13.85
N PRO A 76 -23.25 -9.04 -14.70
CA PRO A 76 -22.14 -9.96 -14.53
C PRO A 76 -20.85 -9.26 -14.98
N PHE A 77 -20.23 -8.49 -14.08
CA PHE A 77 -18.94 -7.87 -14.36
C PHE A 77 -17.91 -8.95 -14.72
N GLU A 78 -17.13 -8.71 -15.78
CA GLU A 78 -15.95 -9.53 -16.07
C GLU A 78 -14.87 -9.17 -15.05
N HIS A 79 -14.75 -9.96 -14.00
CA HIS A 79 -13.82 -9.70 -12.91
C HIS A 79 -12.38 -9.95 -13.35
N GLN A 80 -11.71 -8.90 -13.79
CA GLN A 80 -10.26 -8.88 -14.01
C GLN A 80 -9.57 -8.08 -12.89
N ARG A 81 -8.45 -8.60 -12.39
CA ARG A 81 -7.71 -8.00 -11.27
C ARG A 81 -6.78 -6.90 -11.81
N TYR A 82 -7.16 -5.63 -11.64
CA TYR A 82 -6.39 -4.45 -12.09
C TYR A 82 -5.81 -3.62 -10.93
N TRP A 83 -5.46 -4.28 -9.82
CA TRP A 83 -4.79 -3.60 -8.71
C TRP A 83 -3.33 -3.33 -9.08
N LEU A 84 -2.85 -2.11 -8.80
CA LEU A 84 -1.41 -1.85 -8.71
C LEU A 84 -0.90 -2.71 -7.56
N GLU A 85 -0.11 -3.74 -7.86
CA GLU A 85 0.62 -4.45 -6.83
C GLU A 85 1.56 -3.42 -6.19
N PRO A 86 1.55 -3.27 -4.83
CA PRO A 86 2.61 -2.52 -4.18
C PRO A 86 3.90 -3.09 -4.74
N MET A 87 4.77 -2.23 -5.26
CA MET A 87 6.16 -2.63 -5.42
C MET A 87 6.57 -3.06 -4.02
N GLY A 88 6.56 -4.37 -3.78
CA GLY A 88 6.91 -4.95 -2.49
C GLY A 88 8.20 -4.28 -2.06
N SER A 89 8.33 -4.04 -0.75
CA SER A 89 9.59 -3.59 -0.19
C SER A 89 10.72 -4.30 -0.92
N ALA A 90 11.74 -3.56 -1.36
CA ALA A 90 12.89 -4.14 -2.04
C ALA A 90 13.74 -5.01 -1.09
N VAL A 91 13.10 -5.69 -0.13
CA VAL A 91 13.60 -6.89 0.52
C VAL A 91 13.34 -8.01 -0.49
N GLY A 92 14.26 -8.18 -1.45
CA GLY A 92 14.28 -9.41 -2.24
C GLY A 92 14.27 -10.61 -1.31
N ASP A 93 13.78 -11.77 -1.78
CA ASP A 93 13.75 -12.99 -0.98
C ASP A 93 15.15 -13.38 -0.49
N VAL A 94 15.51 -12.89 0.70
CA VAL A 94 16.82 -13.13 1.33
C VAL A 94 16.95 -14.57 1.84
N SER A 95 15.84 -15.33 1.87
CA SER A 95 15.87 -16.75 2.22
C SER A 95 16.67 -17.58 1.21
N SER A 96 16.68 -17.16 -0.06
CA SER A 96 17.53 -17.74 -1.11
C SER A 96 19.03 -17.61 -0.82
N ALA A 97 19.41 -16.59 -0.03
CA ALA A 97 20.77 -16.38 0.47
C ALA A 97 21.00 -17.01 1.86
N GLY A 98 20.04 -17.78 2.38
CA GLY A 98 20.08 -18.44 3.69
C GLY A 98 19.88 -17.48 4.87
N LEU A 99 19.36 -16.27 4.64
CA LEU A 99 19.14 -15.28 5.70
C LEU A 99 17.68 -15.30 6.17
N ALA A 100 17.47 -15.00 7.45
CA ALA A 100 16.13 -14.80 7.98
C ALA A 100 15.58 -13.43 7.54
N VAL A 101 14.31 -13.40 7.12
CA VAL A 101 13.61 -12.15 6.80
C VAL A 101 13.26 -11.44 8.11
N ALA A 102 13.60 -10.16 8.21
CA ALA A 102 13.13 -9.34 9.32
C ALA A 102 11.71 -8.86 9.00
N ASP A 103 10.73 -9.15 9.86
CA ASP A 103 9.39 -8.56 9.78
C ASP A 103 9.42 -7.12 10.33
N HIS A 104 10.06 -6.21 9.58
CA HIS A 104 10.21 -4.82 9.98
C HIS A 104 10.38 -3.89 8.76
N PRO A 105 9.73 -2.71 8.70
CA PRO A 105 9.78 -1.85 7.51
C PRO A 105 11.20 -1.41 7.10
N LEU A 106 12.05 -1.04 8.08
CA LEU A 106 13.41 -0.54 7.83
C LEU A 106 14.50 -1.62 7.86
N VAL A 107 14.17 -2.88 8.17
CA VAL A 107 15.15 -3.98 8.26
C VAL A 107 14.77 -5.08 7.28
N GLY A 108 15.72 -5.56 6.47
CA GLY A 108 15.43 -6.58 5.46
C GLY A 108 15.78 -8.00 5.90
N ALA A 109 16.90 -8.16 6.62
CA ALA A 109 17.40 -9.48 7.00
C ALA A 109 18.08 -9.48 8.36
N VAL A 110 18.05 -10.65 9.01
CA VAL A 110 18.76 -10.95 10.25
C VAL A 110 19.83 -12.01 9.97
N VAL A 111 21.03 -11.79 10.49
CA VAL A 111 22.19 -12.67 10.37
C VAL A 111 22.73 -13.00 11.75
N SER A 112 22.68 -14.26 12.14
CA SER A 112 23.42 -14.77 13.31
C SER A 112 24.80 -15.27 12.86
N VAL A 113 25.87 -14.76 13.46
CA VAL A 113 27.24 -15.13 13.08
C VAL A 113 27.61 -16.46 13.72
N ALA A 114 27.88 -17.48 12.91
CA ALA A 114 28.25 -18.80 13.42
C ALA A 114 29.56 -18.74 14.21
N GLY A 115 29.53 -19.23 15.46
CA GLY A 115 30.71 -19.30 16.34
C GLY A 115 30.87 -18.09 17.25
N ASP A 116 30.09 -17.02 17.08
CA ASP A 116 30.13 -15.80 17.88
C ASP A 116 28.72 -15.43 18.38
N ASP A 117 28.59 -14.85 19.57
CA ASP A 117 27.34 -14.23 20.03
C ASP A 117 27.22 -12.83 19.40
N VAL A 118 26.95 -12.81 18.09
CA VAL A 118 26.76 -11.60 17.30
C VAL A 118 25.56 -11.77 16.37
N THR A 119 24.62 -10.84 16.48
CA THR A 119 23.47 -10.72 15.60
C THR A 119 23.58 -9.42 14.81
N VAL A 120 23.42 -9.50 13.48
CA VAL A 120 23.47 -8.36 12.57
C VAL A 120 22.15 -8.26 11.82
N LEU A 121 21.49 -7.12 11.94
CA LEU A 121 20.35 -6.74 11.11
C LEU A 121 20.87 -5.89 9.96
N THR A 122 20.41 -6.17 8.74
CA THR A 122 20.87 -5.47 7.54
C THR A 122 19.72 -5.07 6.63
N SER A 123 19.86 -3.93 5.97
CA SER A 123 18.86 -3.45 5.00
C SER A 123 19.44 -2.46 3.99
N ARG A 124 18.63 -2.15 2.98
CA ARG A 124 18.88 -1.10 2.01
C ARG A 124 17.78 -0.04 2.15
N VAL A 125 18.15 1.17 2.54
CA VAL A 125 17.21 2.28 2.81
C VAL A 125 17.41 3.38 1.78
N SER A 126 16.31 3.91 1.23
CA SER A 126 16.30 5.01 0.26
C SER A 126 14.97 5.74 0.31
N LEU A 127 14.90 6.98 -0.19
CA LEU A 127 13.64 7.72 -0.32
C LEU A 127 12.68 7.07 -1.31
N ARG A 128 13.20 6.28 -2.27
CA ARG A 128 12.36 5.50 -3.21
C ARG A 128 11.59 4.38 -2.53
N SER A 129 12.22 3.71 -1.54
CA SER A 129 11.58 2.62 -0.79
C SER A 129 10.80 3.11 0.41
N HIS A 130 11.18 4.27 0.97
CA HIS A 130 10.54 4.87 2.16
C HIS A 130 10.32 6.37 1.92
N PRO A 131 9.30 6.76 1.13
CA PRO A 131 9.09 8.15 0.75
C PRO A 131 8.87 9.10 1.93
N TRP A 132 8.26 8.60 3.01
CA TRP A 132 8.01 9.36 4.24
C TRP A 132 9.29 9.83 4.94
N LEU A 133 10.45 9.24 4.65
CA LEU A 133 11.73 9.73 5.19
C LEU A 133 12.08 11.12 4.66
N ALA A 134 11.54 11.52 3.51
CA ALA A 134 11.75 12.86 2.95
C ALA A 134 11.21 13.97 3.85
N ASP A 135 10.22 13.66 4.71
CA ASP A 135 9.59 14.61 5.63
C ASP A 135 10.44 14.87 6.89
N HIS A 136 11.64 14.30 6.99
CA HIS A 136 12.58 14.57 8.08
C HIS A 136 13.88 15.19 7.55
N ALA A 137 13.78 16.44 7.08
CA ALA A 137 14.91 17.21 6.58
C ALA A 137 15.37 18.29 7.57
N VAL A 138 16.69 18.50 7.62
CA VAL A 138 17.33 19.55 8.43
C VAL A 138 18.33 20.30 7.54
N PHE A 139 18.12 21.60 7.38
CA PHE A 139 18.85 22.47 6.46
C PHE A 139 18.94 21.87 5.04
N GLY A 140 17.80 21.45 4.49
CA GLY A 140 17.67 20.82 3.17
C GLY A 140 18.28 19.42 3.04
N THR A 141 18.81 18.85 4.12
CA THR A 141 19.41 17.51 4.10
C THR A 141 18.46 16.52 4.75
N VAL A 142 18.04 15.49 4.01
CA VAL A 142 17.19 14.43 4.57
C VAL A 142 18.03 13.53 5.48
N LEU A 143 17.60 13.43 6.75
CA LEU A 143 18.26 12.63 7.77
C LEU A 143 17.35 11.49 8.20
N LEU A 144 17.92 10.30 8.41
CA LEU A 144 17.19 9.27 9.14
C LEU A 144 16.88 9.81 10.54
N PRO A 145 15.60 9.82 10.98
CA PRO A 145 15.23 10.37 12.28
C PRO A 145 15.97 9.70 13.43
N GLY A 146 16.32 10.45 14.48
CA GLY A 146 16.90 9.88 15.70
C GLY A 146 15.99 8.80 16.33
N ALA A 147 14.66 8.99 16.25
CA ALA A 147 13.68 8.01 16.67
C ALA A 147 13.76 6.69 15.87
N ALA A 148 14.14 6.74 14.58
CA ALA A 148 14.35 5.54 13.78
C ALA A 148 15.63 4.80 14.20
N LEU A 149 16.68 5.50 14.64
CA LEU A 149 17.87 4.85 15.22
C LEU A 149 17.55 4.12 16.52
N VAL A 150 16.67 4.69 17.35
CA VAL A 150 16.15 4.05 18.58
C VAL A 150 15.35 2.79 18.23
N GLU A 151 14.39 2.90 17.30
CA GLU A 151 13.60 1.76 16.82
C GLU A 151 14.48 0.62 16.28
N LEU A 152 15.47 0.96 15.46
CA LEU A 152 16.42 -0.01 14.90
C LEU A 152 17.23 -0.74 15.98
N ALA A 153 17.62 -0.04 17.05
CA ALA A 153 18.34 -0.63 18.17
C ALA A 153 17.45 -1.59 18.99
N ILE A 154 16.22 -1.16 19.31
CA ILE A 154 15.22 -1.98 20.02
C ILE A 154 14.90 -3.23 19.22
N ARG A 155 14.57 -3.08 17.93
CA ARG A 155 14.28 -4.21 17.04
C ARG A 155 15.43 -5.21 16.96
N ALA A 156 16.67 -4.73 16.97
CA ALA A 156 17.84 -5.61 17.01
C ALA A 156 17.99 -6.33 18.36
N GLY A 157 17.59 -5.67 19.46
CA GLY A 157 17.51 -6.25 20.79
C GLY A 157 16.46 -7.36 20.91
N ASP A 158 15.30 -7.21 20.27
CA ASP A 158 14.25 -8.24 20.27
C ASP A 158 14.76 -9.58 19.73
N GLU A 159 15.65 -9.57 18.73
CA GLU A 159 16.26 -10.79 18.15
C GLU A 159 17.10 -11.59 19.16
N VAL A 160 17.53 -10.95 20.25
CA VAL A 160 18.39 -11.56 21.28
C VAL A 160 17.77 -11.53 22.68
N GLY A 161 16.49 -11.21 22.80
CA GLY A 161 15.78 -11.12 24.07
C GLY A 161 16.25 -9.96 24.97
N ALA A 162 16.72 -8.87 24.35
CA ALA A 162 17.17 -7.65 25.01
C ALA A 162 16.55 -6.41 24.35
N GLY A 163 15.21 -6.35 24.30
CA GLY A 163 14.46 -5.28 23.64
C GLY A 163 14.51 -3.93 24.36
N THR A 164 15.01 -3.88 25.59
CA THR A 164 15.08 -2.63 26.38
C THR A 164 16.35 -1.84 26.05
N LEU A 165 16.19 -0.64 25.49
CA LEU A 165 17.31 0.28 25.23
C LEU A 165 17.66 1.09 26.49
N ASP A 166 18.84 0.84 27.06
CA ASP A 166 19.35 1.53 28.27
C ASP A 166 19.93 2.90 27.90
N GLU A 167 20.82 2.91 26.92
CA GLU A 167 21.41 4.15 26.38
C GLU A 167 21.67 4.06 24.88
N LEU A 168 21.59 5.20 24.20
CA LEU A 168 22.00 5.34 22.81
C LEU A 168 22.66 6.70 22.60
N VAL A 169 23.90 6.67 22.12
CA VAL A 169 24.68 7.84 21.73
C VAL A 169 24.67 7.93 20.22
N ILE A 170 24.18 9.06 19.69
CA ILE A 170 24.25 9.37 18.26
C ILE A 170 25.56 10.12 17.99
N HIS A 171 26.44 9.51 17.21
CA HIS A 171 27.77 10.04 16.87
C HIS A 171 27.75 10.94 15.64
N ALA A 172 26.95 10.55 14.63
CA ALA A 172 26.88 11.26 13.37
C ALA A 172 25.48 11.09 12.74
N PRO A 173 24.92 12.14 12.11
CA PRO A 173 23.67 12.01 11.38
C PRO A 173 23.81 11.02 10.22
N LEU A 174 22.77 10.23 9.98
CA LEU A 174 22.68 9.35 8.81
C LEU A 174 21.90 10.09 7.71
N THR A 175 22.60 10.52 6.67
CA THR A 175 22.03 11.24 5.54
C THR A 175 21.45 10.29 4.50
N LEU A 176 20.31 10.62 3.92
CA LEU A 176 19.67 9.85 2.85
C LEU A 176 19.68 10.66 1.55
N PRO A 177 20.56 10.35 0.59
CA PRO A 177 20.60 11.06 -0.68
C PRO A 177 19.37 10.73 -1.53
N GLU A 178 18.88 11.71 -2.31
CA GLU A 178 17.60 11.62 -3.01
C GLU A 178 17.52 10.47 -4.03
N ALA A 179 18.60 10.23 -4.78
CA ALA A 179 18.66 9.21 -5.83
C ALA A 179 19.35 7.91 -5.40
N GLU A 180 19.96 7.89 -4.22
CA GLU A 180 20.82 6.80 -3.77
C GLU A 180 20.19 6.04 -2.62
N ALA A 181 20.71 4.84 -2.36
CA ALA A 181 20.38 4.10 -1.17
C ALA A 181 21.61 3.99 -0.29
N VAL A 182 21.38 3.82 1.00
CA VAL A 182 22.39 3.41 1.95
C VAL A 182 22.16 1.96 2.32
N LEU A 183 23.25 1.22 2.54
CA LEU A 183 23.22 -0.03 3.27
C LEU A 183 23.29 0.31 4.76
N LEU A 184 22.42 -0.31 5.55
CA LEU A 184 22.35 -0.14 6.99
C LEU A 184 22.74 -1.45 7.66
N GLN A 185 23.52 -1.37 8.74
CA GLN A 185 23.81 -2.50 9.62
C GLN A 185 23.59 -2.11 11.08
N VAL A 186 22.79 -2.90 11.78
CA VAL A 186 22.65 -2.84 13.24
C VAL A 186 23.29 -4.09 13.81
N THR A 187 24.29 -3.95 14.67
CA THR A 187 25.03 -5.08 15.24
C THR A 187 24.83 -5.11 16.75
N VAL A 188 24.37 -6.24 17.26
CA VAL A 188 24.31 -6.57 18.69
C VAL A 188 25.35 -7.63 18.98
N ARG A 189 26.15 -7.45 20.04
CA ARG A 189 27.18 -8.42 20.44
C ARG A 189 26.84 -9.09 21.78
N ALA A 190 27.72 -10.01 22.16
CA ALA A 190 27.73 -10.67 23.47
C ALA A 190 27.56 -9.68 24.61
N PRO A 191 26.89 -10.08 25.71
CA PRO A 191 26.73 -9.21 26.87
C PRO A 191 28.10 -8.88 27.48
N ASP A 192 28.21 -7.66 28.00
CA ASP A 192 29.34 -7.22 28.80
C ASP A 192 29.29 -7.81 30.24
N GLU A 193 30.24 -7.40 31.09
CA GLU A 193 30.32 -7.84 32.50
C GLU A 193 29.08 -7.47 33.32
N THR A 194 28.28 -6.50 32.86
CA THR A 194 27.03 -6.05 33.50
C THR A 194 25.79 -6.78 32.97
N GLY A 195 25.96 -7.66 31.98
CA GLY A 195 24.86 -8.37 31.32
C GLY A 195 24.18 -7.57 30.20
N ARG A 196 24.66 -6.35 29.90
CA ARG A 196 24.11 -5.51 28.84
C ARG A 196 24.78 -5.83 27.52
N ARG A 197 24.02 -5.81 26.43
CA ARG A 197 24.51 -6.12 25.08
C ARG A 197 24.83 -4.82 24.34
N PRO A 198 26.07 -4.61 23.88
CA PRO A 198 26.39 -3.42 23.11
C PRO A 198 25.72 -3.51 21.72
N VAL A 199 25.12 -2.40 21.30
CA VAL A 199 24.49 -2.24 19.99
C VAL A 199 25.16 -1.10 19.22
N THR A 200 25.32 -1.27 17.91
CA THR A 200 25.86 -0.22 17.03
C THR A 200 25.08 -0.14 15.72
N VAL A 201 24.87 1.07 15.21
CA VAL A 201 24.21 1.35 13.93
C VAL A 201 25.22 1.98 12.98
N HIS A 202 25.41 1.35 11.83
CA HIS A 202 26.32 1.77 10.79
C HIS A 202 25.63 1.94 9.45
N SER A 203 26.16 2.81 8.60
CA SER A 203 25.75 2.86 7.19
C SER A 203 26.92 3.06 6.23
N ARG A 204 26.68 2.74 4.96
CA ARG A 204 27.52 3.15 3.84
C ARG A 204 26.66 3.35 2.59
N ALA A 205 27.12 4.15 1.64
CA ALA A 205 26.46 4.26 0.35
C ALA A 205 26.40 2.88 -0.34
N ALA A 206 25.27 2.57 -0.98
CA ALA A 206 25.01 1.22 -1.48
C ALA A 206 25.66 0.91 -2.83
N ASP A 207 26.19 1.92 -3.51
CA ASP A 207 27.01 1.83 -4.71
C ASP A 207 28.51 1.97 -4.42
N ALA A 208 28.88 2.22 -3.15
CA ALA A 208 30.27 2.27 -2.74
C ALA A 208 30.97 0.91 -2.94
N ASP A 209 32.29 0.96 -3.11
CA ASP A 209 33.12 -0.24 -3.14
C ASP A 209 32.84 -1.13 -1.92
N SER A 210 32.84 -2.44 -2.10
CA SER A 210 32.62 -3.41 -1.02
C SER A 210 33.58 -3.24 0.18
N GLN A 211 34.76 -2.68 -0.05
CA GLN A 211 35.79 -2.38 0.95
C GLN A 211 35.67 -0.98 1.55
N ALA A 212 34.74 -0.14 1.07
CA ALA A 212 34.50 1.17 1.63
C ALA A 212 34.14 1.06 3.12
N ALA A 213 34.71 1.96 3.92
CA ALA A 213 34.49 2.01 5.36
C ALA A 213 33.03 2.30 5.68
N TRP A 214 32.54 1.66 6.74
CA TRP A 214 31.24 1.96 7.32
C TRP A 214 31.35 3.21 8.21
N THR A 215 30.32 4.05 8.19
CA THR A 215 30.17 5.17 9.12
C THR A 215 29.39 4.72 10.34
N LEU A 216 29.92 4.97 11.54
CA LEU A 216 29.20 4.74 12.81
C LEU A 216 28.25 5.91 13.07
N HIS A 217 26.95 5.62 13.17
CA HIS A 217 25.93 6.62 13.44
C HIS A 217 25.48 6.61 14.90
N ALA A 218 25.35 5.43 15.49
CA ALA A 218 24.95 5.31 16.89
C ALA A 218 25.62 4.11 17.57
N SER A 219 25.88 4.24 18.87
CA SER A 219 26.27 3.12 19.74
C SER A 219 25.48 3.19 21.04
N GLY A 220 25.22 2.05 21.65
CA GLY A 220 24.45 2.00 22.89
C GLY A 220 24.53 0.66 23.58
N HIS A 221 23.71 0.50 24.59
CA HIS A 221 23.57 -0.74 25.35
C HIS A 221 22.10 -1.14 25.46
N LEU A 222 21.85 -2.43 25.24
CA LEU A 222 20.57 -3.09 25.36
C LEU A 222 20.56 -3.93 26.65
N ALA A 223 19.46 -3.91 27.38
CA ALA A 223 19.22 -4.73 28.55
C ALA A 223 18.18 -5.81 28.23
N ALA A 224 18.26 -6.93 28.95
CA ALA A 224 17.20 -7.92 28.93
C ALA A 224 15.87 -7.26 29.28
N ASP A 225 14.79 -7.69 28.65
CA ASP A 225 13.48 -7.19 29.01
C ASP A 225 13.23 -7.49 30.49
N PRO A 226 12.68 -6.52 31.25
CA PRO A 226 12.31 -6.78 32.63
C PRO A 226 11.39 -8.00 32.64
N ALA A 227 11.78 -9.04 33.37
CA ALA A 227 10.93 -10.23 33.55
C ALA A 227 9.54 -9.78 33.98
N GLU A 228 8.48 -10.38 33.43
CA GLU A 228 7.07 -10.11 33.79
C GLU A 228 6.88 -10.06 35.32
N ALA A 229 7.05 -8.87 35.91
CA ALA A 229 6.82 -8.47 37.30
C ALA A 229 7.62 -7.19 37.61
N ALA A 230 7.36 -6.12 36.88
CA ALA A 230 7.05 -4.88 37.58
C ALA A 230 5.61 -4.59 37.19
N ASP A 231 4.73 -4.36 38.18
CA ASP A 231 3.50 -3.62 37.90
C ASP A 231 3.86 -2.46 36.97
N PRO A 232 3.02 -2.11 35.97
CA PRO A 232 3.27 -0.91 35.17
C PRO A 232 3.65 0.17 36.16
N VAL A 233 4.74 0.89 35.95
CA VAL A 233 5.30 1.82 36.94
C VAL A 233 4.24 2.87 37.29
N GLU A 234 3.31 2.49 38.16
CA GLU A 234 2.60 3.28 39.14
C GLU A 234 3.68 3.62 40.15
N ALA A 235 4.74 4.31 39.69
CA ALA A 235 5.44 5.16 40.61
C ALA A 235 4.35 6.10 41.10
N GLU A 236 3.86 5.90 42.32
CA GLU A 236 3.01 6.86 43.00
C GLU A 236 3.71 8.22 42.87
N GLY A 237 3.18 9.12 42.02
CA GLY A 237 3.82 10.39 41.64
C GLY A 237 4.43 10.47 40.23
N SER A 238 4.30 9.45 39.38
CA SER A 238 4.61 9.55 37.95
C SER A 238 3.66 10.53 37.29
N ALA A 239 4.20 11.59 36.70
CA ALA A 239 3.43 12.57 35.91
C ALA A 239 2.70 11.95 34.71
N PHE A 240 2.98 10.69 34.38
CA PHE A 240 2.39 9.94 33.27
C PHE A 240 1.23 9.01 33.69
N ALA A 241 0.90 8.92 34.99
CA ALA A 241 -0.25 8.13 35.46
C ALA A 241 -1.60 8.69 34.98
N GLN A 242 -1.64 9.98 34.59
CA GLN A 242 -2.74 10.55 33.82
C GLN A 242 -2.21 11.32 32.61
N TRP A 243 -2.92 11.25 31.48
CA TRP A 243 -2.63 12.05 30.30
C TRP A 243 -3.89 12.81 29.81
N PRO A 244 -3.83 14.15 29.65
CA PRO A 244 -2.70 15.01 29.97
C PRO A 244 -2.44 15.12 31.49
N PRO A 245 -1.21 15.43 31.92
CA PRO A 245 -0.87 15.59 33.33
C PRO A 245 -1.77 16.62 34.04
N ALA A 246 -2.03 16.44 35.33
CA ALA A 246 -2.89 17.35 36.08
C ALA A 246 -2.30 18.77 36.08
N GLY A 247 -3.12 19.77 35.73
CA GLY A 247 -2.67 21.16 35.58
C GLY A 247 -1.89 21.44 34.29
N ALA A 248 -1.82 20.50 33.34
CA ALA A 248 -1.22 20.75 32.03
C ALA A 248 -1.95 21.89 31.30
N THR A 249 -1.16 22.79 30.73
CA THR A 249 -1.65 23.86 29.85
C THR A 249 -1.37 23.45 28.41
N ALA A 250 -2.39 23.49 27.56
CA ALA A 250 -2.21 23.20 26.14
C ALA A 250 -1.30 24.25 25.50
N VAL A 251 -0.32 23.78 24.72
CA VAL A 251 0.54 24.65 23.91
C VAL A 251 -0.08 24.77 22.53
N ASP A 252 -0.26 26.00 22.07
CA ASP A 252 -0.70 26.28 20.70
C ASP A 252 0.42 25.92 19.69
N LEU A 253 0.06 25.10 18.70
CA LEU A 253 0.96 24.59 17.68
C LEU A 253 0.71 25.21 16.28
N ASP A 254 -0.23 26.14 16.13
CA ASP A 254 -0.65 26.70 14.82
C ASP A 254 0.52 27.26 13.99
N ARG A 255 1.59 27.73 14.64
CA ARG A 255 2.83 28.22 13.99
C ARG A 255 4.08 27.44 14.40
N PHE A 256 3.94 26.30 15.06
CA PHE A 256 5.10 25.52 15.50
C PHE A 256 5.93 25.06 14.29
N TYR A 257 5.33 24.30 13.37
CA TYR A 257 6.04 23.77 12.20
C TYR A 257 6.57 24.86 11.27
N SER A 258 5.84 25.97 11.08
CA SER A 258 6.35 27.10 10.29
C SER A 258 7.61 27.73 10.93
N ARG A 259 7.64 27.88 12.26
CA ARG A 259 8.84 28.37 12.97
C ARG A 259 9.99 27.37 12.91
N GLN A 260 9.69 26.08 12.99
CA GLN A 260 10.70 25.02 12.83
C GLN A 260 11.29 25.05 11.42
N PHE A 261 10.47 25.21 10.38
CA PHE A 261 10.92 25.38 8.99
C PHE A 261 11.82 26.61 8.83
N GLU A 262 11.43 27.76 9.39
CA GLU A 262 12.26 28.97 9.41
C GLU A 262 13.60 28.77 10.14
N ALA A 263 13.64 27.88 11.14
CA ALA A 263 14.84 27.48 11.87
C ALA A 263 15.66 26.38 11.16
N GLY A 264 15.22 25.93 9.98
CA GLY A 264 15.88 24.90 9.16
C GLY A 264 15.42 23.48 9.42
N TYR A 265 14.35 23.25 10.19
CA TYR A 265 13.75 21.94 10.41
C TYR A 265 12.53 21.79 9.50
N GLU A 266 12.74 21.12 8.37
CA GLU A 266 11.77 20.93 7.30
C GLU A 266 10.94 19.66 7.57
N TYR A 267 10.27 19.65 8.72
CA TYR A 267 9.40 18.53 9.13
C TYR A 267 8.05 18.59 8.40
N GLY A 268 7.70 17.51 7.70
CA GLY A 268 6.51 17.36 6.85
C GLY A 268 5.45 16.41 7.38
#